data_AF-A0A1S2YBY2-F1
#
_entry.id   AF-A0A1S2YBY2-F1
#
_cell.length_a   1.000
_cell.length_b   1.000
_cell.length_c   1.000
_cell.angle_alpha   90.00
_cell.angle_beta   90.00
_cell.angle_gamma   90.00
#
_symmetry.space_group_name_H-M   'P 1'
#
loop_
_entity.id
_entity.type
_entity.pdbx_description
1 polymer ?
#
loop_
_entity_poly.entity_id
_entity_poly.type
_entity_poly.pdbx_seq_one_letter_code
_entity_poly.pdbx_strand_id
1 'polypeptide(L)'
;MESTSSPSCIIVACDATRDRNEHEIKLVIDHMRSKGIILSAGVRLLMLCILHKVSHPMGYQTLASPETFAGTNFRAMEEEVRKKVHVYANELLSSLEDFEIEGVTFDIQVTAGFPIRQIILQEVKNYKASWIILDRHLRRDMRFHLNKIPCKVALVKDDLSVDLWRCHNADDTNVTETKPVYSLSKFVSLSDCHSMQDIEQCIISCKSYPHSIASSDSSGSIKSYSMHSYANRSSERNSLVSRSSSKHERSGINITGEYRNLITSQIGQKQNQCGFLPKSSDAPILCTGCGIRTGLSIKESNRFSYSEIQLATNDFSKDNLIGEGGYGHVYKGVLKDGQQVAAKVRKDESTQGFSEFHSEVYVLSFARHKNIVMLLGYCCKENKNILIYEYICNKSLHWHLFENTEAVLDWPQRYGIALGTAKGLRFLHEECRGGPIIHRDMRPSNILLTHDFVPMLGDFGLAKWSTGDDPMQTRIMGTFGYLAPEYAEDGIVSEGTDVYSYGVTLLQLISGRQVGNFNNPDQQQQSLRQWAEPIIEKLVLQELIDPRLGESYDTYELYLMAKAANFCMHRKPEMRPSMREVVRLLEGESYHFHTLDGQFVSSHNT
;
A
#
# COMPACT_ATOMS: atom_id res chain seq x y z
N MET A 1 27.66 -45.07 -34.34
CA MET A 1 27.78 -44.17 -33.17
C MET A 1 26.71 -43.11 -33.34
N GLU A 2 25.49 -43.42 -32.90
CA GLU A 2 24.35 -42.50 -32.96
C GLU A 2 24.44 -41.54 -31.78
N SER A 3 24.56 -40.25 -32.08
CA SER A 3 24.46 -39.18 -31.10
C SER A 3 23.01 -39.09 -30.62
N THR A 4 22.73 -39.58 -29.42
CA THR A 4 21.43 -39.43 -28.74
C THR A 4 21.08 -37.94 -28.61
N SER A 5 20.15 -37.46 -29.44
CA SER A 5 19.62 -36.10 -29.32
C SER A 5 18.80 -36.03 -28.03
N SER A 6 19.17 -35.13 -27.12
CA SER A 6 18.43 -34.86 -25.88
C SER A 6 16.95 -34.53 -26.18
N PRO A 7 15.99 -35.02 -25.37
CA PRO A 7 14.56 -34.81 -25.62
C PRO A 7 14.24 -33.32 -25.64
N SER A 8 13.51 -32.86 -26.66
CA SER A 8 13.12 -31.45 -26.75
C SER A 8 12.03 -31.16 -25.72
N CYS A 9 12.33 -30.31 -24.72
CA CYS A 9 11.36 -29.89 -23.71
C CYS A 9 10.51 -28.73 -24.24
N ILE A 10 9.19 -28.87 -24.19
CA ILE A 10 8.22 -27.85 -24.57
C ILE A 10 7.52 -27.37 -23.29
N ILE A 11 7.59 -26.07 -23.00
CA ILE A 11 6.92 -25.49 -21.83
C ILE A 11 5.62 -24.83 -22.25
N VAL A 12 4.51 -25.27 -21.68
CA VAL A 12 3.21 -24.57 -21.74
C VAL A 12 3.06 -23.78 -20.44
N ALA A 13 3.27 -22.47 -20.50
CA ALA A 13 3.17 -21.60 -19.33
C ALA A 13 1.75 -21.06 -19.19
N CYS A 14 1.12 -21.31 -18.05
CA CYS A 14 -0.25 -20.95 -17.74
C CYS A 14 -0.38 -20.22 -16.40
N ASP A 15 -1.38 -19.35 -16.31
CA ASP A 15 -1.69 -18.60 -15.09
C ASP A 15 -2.53 -19.47 -14.14
N ALA A 16 -1.93 -19.91 -13.03
CA ALA A 16 -2.58 -20.78 -12.04
C ALA A 16 -3.47 -20.01 -11.05
N THR A 17 -3.49 -18.67 -11.11
CA THR A 17 -4.38 -17.84 -10.28
C THR A 17 -5.84 -17.91 -10.73
N ARG A 18 -6.08 -18.42 -11.94
CA ARG A 18 -7.39 -18.66 -12.51
C ARG A 18 -7.59 -20.16 -12.69
N ASP A 19 -8.79 -20.63 -12.41
CA ASP A 19 -9.16 -22.00 -12.72
C ASP A 19 -9.31 -22.13 -14.24
N ARG A 20 -8.75 -23.20 -14.82
CA ARG A 20 -8.91 -23.53 -16.23
C ARG A 20 -9.84 -24.73 -16.33
N ASN A 21 -10.62 -24.79 -17.39
CA ASN A 21 -11.38 -25.99 -17.70
C ASN A 21 -10.47 -26.98 -18.46
N GLU A 22 -10.65 -28.27 -18.18
CA GLU A 22 -10.02 -29.41 -18.88
C GLU A 22 -10.09 -29.26 -20.41
N HIS A 23 -11.23 -28.78 -20.92
CA HIS A 23 -11.45 -28.55 -22.35
C HIS A 23 -10.51 -27.50 -22.97
N GLU A 24 -10.10 -26.47 -22.21
CA GLU A 24 -9.16 -25.46 -22.73
C GLU A 24 -7.76 -26.05 -22.93
N ILE A 25 -7.32 -26.91 -22.03
CA ILE A 25 -6.01 -27.54 -22.08
C ILE A 25 -5.95 -28.47 -23.30
N LYS A 26 -7.00 -29.26 -23.52
CA LYS A 26 -7.13 -30.16 -24.68
C LYS A 26 -7.09 -29.40 -26.00
N LEU A 27 -7.86 -28.32 -26.14
CA LEU A 27 -7.87 -27.49 -27.36
C LEU A 27 -6.51 -26.87 -27.66
N VAL A 28 -5.78 -26.39 -26.64
CA VAL A 28 -4.44 -25.83 -26.84
C VAL A 28 -3.48 -26.91 -27.34
N ILE A 29 -3.51 -28.11 -26.76
CA ILE A 29 -2.68 -29.24 -27.18
C ILE A 29 -3.02 -29.66 -28.62
N ASP A 30 -4.31 -29.75 -28.98
CA ASP A 30 -4.74 -30.12 -30.33
C ASP A 30 -4.33 -29.07 -31.38
N HIS A 31 -4.42 -27.77 -31.03
CA HIS A 31 -3.89 -26.72 -31.89
C HIS A 31 -2.36 -26.78 -32.03
N MET A 32 -1.63 -27.11 -30.96
CA MET A 32 -0.18 -27.32 -31.02
C MET A 32 0.19 -28.48 -31.94
N ARG A 33 -0.59 -29.57 -31.93
CA ARG A 33 -0.47 -30.70 -32.87
C ARG A 33 -0.72 -30.24 -34.31
N SER A 34 -1.82 -29.52 -34.56
CA SER A 34 -2.18 -29.03 -35.91
C SER A 34 -1.13 -28.10 -36.52
N LYS A 35 -0.38 -27.37 -35.69
CA LYS A 35 0.71 -26.46 -36.10
C LYS A 35 2.08 -27.15 -36.19
N GLY A 36 2.18 -28.44 -35.90
CA GLY A 36 3.42 -29.22 -35.95
C GLY A 36 4.43 -28.86 -34.84
N ILE A 37 3.97 -28.32 -33.70
CA ILE A 37 4.81 -27.96 -32.56
C ILE A 37 5.18 -29.22 -31.74
N ILE A 38 4.24 -30.16 -31.62
CA ILE A 38 4.45 -31.47 -30.98
C ILE A 38 4.83 -32.47 -32.08
N LEU A 39 6.04 -33.05 -31.99
CA LEU A 39 6.55 -34.07 -32.92
C LEU A 39 6.46 -35.45 -32.23
N SER A 40 6.06 -36.46 -32.99
CA SER A 40 5.45 -37.73 -32.53
C SER A 40 6.37 -38.77 -31.88
N ALA A 41 7.53 -38.39 -31.31
CA ALA A 41 8.29 -39.31 -30.45
C ALA A 41 9.28 -38.58 -29.53
N GLY A 42 9.18 -38.82 -28.21
CA GLY A 42 10.22 -38.47 -27.23
C GLY A 42 10.23 -37.01 -26.76
N VAL A 43 9.15 -36.26 -26.98
CA VAL A 43 8.98 -34.88 -26.50
C VAL A 43 8.51 -34.88 -25.05
N ARG A 44 9.13 -34.03 -24.22
CA ARG A 44 8.70 -33.79 -22.84
C ARG A 44 7.88 -32.51 -22.78
N LEU A 45 6.59 -32.61 -22.51
CA LEU A 45 5.69 -31.48 -22.33
C LEU A 45 5.61 -31.11 -20.85
N LEU A 46 6.11 -29.93 -20.49
CA LEU A 46 6.02 -29.38 -19.14
C LEU A 46 4.91 -28.33 -19.09
N MET A 47 3.87 -28.60 -18.32
CA MET A 47 2.86 -27.61 -17.97
C MET A 47 3.35 -26.79 -16.77
N LEU A 48 3.82 -25.58 -17.05
CA LEU A 48 4.30 -24.63 -16.04
C LEU A 48 3.15 -23.73 -15.57
N CYS A 49 2.56 -24.10 -14.44
CA CYS A 49 1.47 -23.37 -13.80
C CYS A 49 2.02 -22.32 -12.83
N ILE A 50 1.94 -21.04 -13.20
CA ILE A 50 2.48 -19.94 -12.40
C ILE A 50 1.42 -19.37 -11.48
N LEU A 51 1.58 -19.59 -10.17
CA LEU A 51 0.71 -19.03 -9.14
C LEU A 51 1.32 -17.71 -8.65
N HIS A 52 0.91 -16.60 -9.25
CA HIS A 52 1.44 -15.28 -8.91
C HIS A 52 0.61 -14.52 -7.86
N LYS A 53 -0.59 -15.03 -7.54
CA LYS A 53 -1.48 -14.57 -6.47
C LYS A 53 -2.08 -15.75 -5.70
N VAL A 54 -2.24 -15.62 -4.40
CA VAL A 54 -2.88 -16.62 -3.53
C VAL A 54 -4.10 -16.00 -2.84
N SER A 55 -5.22 -16.71 -2.89
CA SER A 55 -6.44 -16.34 -2.19
C SER A 55 -6.27 -16.51 -0.69
N HIS A 56 -6.45 -15.43 0.05
CA HIS A 56 -6.47 -15.46 1.51
C HIS A 56 -7.81 -16.04 1.99
N PRO A 57 -7.87 -16.75 3.14
CA PRO A 57 -9.12 -17.25 3.71
C PRO A 57 -10.22 -16.20 3.93
N MET A 58 -9.86 -14.91 3.93
CA MET A 58 -10.77 -13.77 4.04
C MET A 58 -11.24 -13.20 2.69
N GLY A 59 -10.99 -13.89 1.57
CA GLY A 59 -11.57 -13.57 0.26
C GLY A 59 -10.79 -12.60 -0.63
N TYR A 60 -9.65 -12.05 -0.18
CA TYR A 60 -8.79 -11.19 -1.01
C TYR A 60 -7.56 -11.94 -1.54
N GLN A 61 -6.97 -11.48 -2.65
CA GLN A 61 -5.78 -12.09 -3.26
C GLN A 61 -4.50 -11.35 -2.84
N THR A 62 -3.46 -12.10 -2.49
CA THR A 62 -2.12 -11.59 -2.11
C THR A 62 -1.06 -12.04 -3.09
N LEU A 63 0.05 -11.31 -3.24
CA LEU A 63 1.12 -11.71 -4.16
C LEU A 63 1.83 -12.98 -3.64
N ALA A 64 2.15 -13.91 -4.53
CA ALA A 64 2.86 -15.13 -4.17
C ALA A 64 4.37 -14.87 -3.99
N SER A 65 4.77 -14.10 -2.98
CA SER A 65 6.17 -13.79 -2.70
C SER A 65 6.40 -13.60 -1.20
N PRO A 66 7.17 -14.47 -0.52
CA PRO A 66 7.37 -14.37 0.92
C PRO A 66 8.27 -13.18 1.32
N GLU A 67 8.98 -12.58 0.36
CA GLU A 67 9.88 -11.45 0.56
C GLU A 67 9.16 -10.10 0.50
N THR A 68 7.95 -10.07 -0.07
CA THR A 68 7.15 -8.85 -0.17
C THR A 68 6.22 -8.70 1.03
N PHE A 69 6.12 -7.48 1.54
CA PHE A 69 5.35 -7.16 2.76
C PHE A 69 3.84 -7.51 2.65
N ALA A 70 3.28 -7.48 1.43
CA ALA A 70 1.89 -7.87 1.12
C ALA A 70 1.79 -9.29 0.53
N GLY A 71 2.87 -10.06 0.62
CA GLY A 71 2.95 -11.38 0.04
C GLY A 71 2.48 -12.47 0.98
N THR A 72 2.05 -13.58 0.39
CA THR A 72 1.53 -14.73 1.11
C THR A 72 2.62 -15.42 1.94
N ASN A 73 2.30 -15.82 3.17
CA ASN A 73 3.20 -16.63 3.99
C ASN A 73 3.55 -17.94 3.27
N PHE A 74 4.80 -18.38 3.42
CA PHE A 74 5.33 -19.63 2.85
C PHE A 74 4.40 -20.84 3.03
N ARG A 75 3.82 -21.01 4.23
CA ARG A 75 2.92 -22.15 4.50
C ARG A 75 1.63 -22.13 3.68
N ALA A 76 0.99 -20.96 3.61
CA ALA A 76 -0.23 -20.78 2.84
C ALA A 76 0.04 -20.89 1.33
N MET A 77 1.21 -20.40 0.88
CA MET A 77 1.67 -20.57 -0.49
C MET A 77 1.96 -22.06 -0.80
N GLU A 78 2.59 -22.80 0.10
CA GLU A 78 2.84 -24.24 -0.03
C GLU A 78 1.55 -25.06 -0.06
N GLU A 79 0.56 -24.66 0.75
CA GLU A 79 -0.77 -25.26 0.75
C GLU A 79 -1.51 -25.03 -0.56
N GLU A 80 -1.52 -23.79 -1.05
CA GLU A 80 -2.20 -23.46 -2.30
C GLU A 80 -1.50 -24.10 -3.51
N VAL A 81 -0.17 -24.08 -3.56
CA VAL A 81 0.60 -24.79 -4.58
C VAL A 81 0.28 -26.29 -4.56
N ARG A 82 0.27 -26.92 -3.37
CA ARG A 82 -0.09 -28.33 -3.24
C ARG A 82 -1.50 -28.59 -3.77
N LYS A 83 -2.48 -27.77 -3.37
CA LYS A 83 -3.86 -27.89 -3.81
C LYS A 83 -3.98 -27.77 -5.33
N LYS A 84 -3.35 -26.75 -5.93
CA LYS A 84 -3.36 -26.53 -7.37
C LYS A 84 -2.67 -27.67 -8.13
N VAL A 85 -1.56 -28.22 -7.62
CA VAL A 85 -0.93 -29.41 -8.22
C VAL A 85 -1.89 -30.58 -8.27
N HIS A 86 -2.62 -30.86 -7.19
CA HIS A 86 -3.57 -31.97 -7.16
C HIS A 86 -4.72 -31.75 -8.15
N VAL A 87 -5.25 -30.53 -8.24
CA VAL A 87 -6.33 -30.20 -9.18
C VAL A 87 -5.86 -30.41 -10.62
N TYR A 88 -4.75 -29.79 -11.02
CA TYR A 88 -4.24 -29.93 -12.39
C TYR A 88 -3.79 -31.35 -12.73
N ALA A 89 -3.17 -32.07 -11.79
CA ALA A 89 -2.78 -33.46 -12.01
C ALA A 89 -4.00 -34.35 -12.21
N ASN A 90 -5.05 -34.17 -11.42
CA ASN A 90 -6.26 -34.98 -11.53
C ASN A 90 -7.06 -34.67 -12.81
N GLU A 91 -7.20 -33.38 -13.17
CA GLU A 91 -7.85 -32.94 -14.42
C GLU A 91 -7.10 -33.43 -15.67
N LEU A 92 -5.77 -33.53 -15.60
CA LEU A 92 -4.99 -34.08 -16.71
C LEU A 92 -5.04 -35.60 -16.73
N LEU A 93 -5.01 -36.28 -15.58
CA LEU A 93 -5.15 -37.74 -15.48
C LEU A 93 -6.47 -38.23 -16.08
N SER A 94 -7.58 -37.53 -15.87
CA SER A 94 -8.86 -37.87 -16.52
C SER A 94 -8.83 -37.74 -18.04
N SER A 95 -7.96 -36.87 -18.57
CA SER A 95 -7.76 -36.68 -20.01
C SER A 95 -6.61 -37.52 -20.59
N LEU A 96 -5.78 -38.19 -19.79
CA LEU A 96 -4.60 -38.94 -20.27
C LEU A 96 -5.00 -40.16 -21.14
N GLU A 97 -6.18 -40.74 -20.91
CA GLU A 97 -6.72 -41.82 -21.76
C GLU A 97 -6.89 -41.37 -23.22
N ASP A 98 -7.12 -40.07 -23.48
CA ASP A 98 -7.21 -39.49 -24.83
C ASP A 98 -5.83 -39.14 -25.42
N PHE A 99 -4.80 -39.03 -24.58
CA PHE A 99 -3.44 -38.62 -24.97
C PHE A 99 -2.45 -39.79 -25.08
N GLU A 100 -2.84 -41.01 -24.67
CA GLU A 100 -2.02 -42.22 -24.56
C GLU A 100 -1.47 -42.81 -25.87
N ILE A 101 -1.54 -42.07 -26.98
CA ILE A 101 -0.96 -42.50 -28.25
C ILE A 101 0.24 -41.57 -28.52
N GLU A 102 1.44 -42.14 -28.66
CA GLU A 102 2.66 -41.53 -29.25
C GLU A 102 3.81 -41.05 -28.34
N GLY A 103 3.99 -41.60 -27.13
CA GLY A 103 5.30 -41.51 -26.44
C GLY A 103 5.75 -40.09 -26.03
N VAL A 104 4.80 -39.22 -25.70
CA VAL A 104 5.02 -37.89 -25.10
C VAL A 104 4.97 -38.02 -23.58
N THR A 105 5.98 -37.52 -22.89
CA THR A 105 5.97 -37.47 -21.42
C THR A 105 5.37 -36.15 -20.93
N PHE A 106 4.37 -36.24 -20.05
CA PHE A 106 3.67 -35.09 -19.50
C PHE A 106 4.09 -34.85 -18.05
N ASP A 107 4.53 -33.63 -17.78
CA ASP A 107 4.89 -33.19 -16.45
C ASP A 107 4.13 -31.94 -16.06
N ILE A 108 3.81 -31.83 -14.77
CA ILE A 108 3.20 -30.64 -14.19
C ILE A 108 4.16 -30.03 -13.19
N GLN A 109 4.39 -28.74 -13.33
CA GLN A 109 5.08 -27.94 -12.32
C GLN A 109 4.24 -26.72 -11.96
N VAL A 110 3.73 -26.69 -10.73
CA VAL A 110 3.12 -25.49 -10.18
C VAL A 110 4.20 -24.72 -9.44
N THR A 111 4.46 -23.48 -9.86
CA THR A 111 5.45 -22.60 -9.26
C THR A 111 4.75 -21.36 -8.73
N ALA A 112 4.83 -21.16 -7.41
CA ALA A 112 4.42 -19.91 -6.79
C ALA A 112 5.59 -18.93 -6.72
N GLY A 113 5.34 -17.71 -7.20
CA GLY A 113 6.33 -16.67 -7.24
C GLY A 113 5.80 -15.39 -7.89
N PHE A 114 6.47 -14.28 -7.61
CA PHE A 114 6.32 -13.02 -8.32
C PHE A 114 7.67 -12.27 -8.32
N PRO A 115 8.05 -11.54 -9.38
CA PRO A 115 7.37 -11.30 -10.65
C PRO A 115 7.37 -12.47 -11.65
N ILE A 116 6.26 -12.66 -12.37
CA ILE A 116 6.03 -13.74 -13.37
C ILE A 116 7.19 -13.87 -14.38
N ARG A 117 7.68 -12.73 -14.89
CA ARG A 117 8.75 -12.71 -15.92
C ARG A 117 10.04 -13.42 -15.47
N GLN A 118 10.40 -13.29 -14.20
CA GLN A 118 11.65 -13.87 -13.70
C GLN A 118 11.52 -15.38 -13.57
N ILE A 119 10.34 -15.85 -13.16
CA ILE A 119 10.02 -17.29 -13.06
C ILE A 119 10.06 -17.92 -14.44
N ILE A 120 9.38 -17.33 -15.43
CA ILE A 120 9.39 -17.86 -16.81
C ILE A 120 10.83 -17.96 -17.35
N LEU A 121 11.63 -16.91 -17.20
CA LEU A 121 13.01 -16.91 -17.69
C LEU A 121 13.91 -17.90 -16.95
N GLN A 122 13.68 -18.10 -15.65
CA GLN A 122 14.40 -19.08 -14.83
C GLN A 122 14.04 -20.51 -15.24
N GLU A 123 12.75 -20.84 -15.36
CA GLU A 123 12.30 -22.19 -15.71
C GLU A 123 12.65 -22.57 -17.16
N VAL A 124 12.54 -21.63 -18.12
CA VAL A 124 12.99 -21.86 -19.51
C VAL A 124 14.47 -22.21 -19.57
N LYS A 125 15.31 -21.56 -18.74
CA LYS A 125 16.75 -21.87 -18.65
C LYS A 125 16.99 -23.21 -17.94
N ASN A 126 16.29 -23.48 -16.84
CA ASN A 126 16.44 -24.72 -16.06
C ASN A 126 16.15 -25.96 -16.90
N TYR A 127 15.07 -25.94 -17.68
CA TYR A 127 14.63 -27.08 -18.51
C TYR A 127 15.20 -27.07 -19.93
N LYS A 128 16.02 -26.06 -20.29
CA LYS A 128 16.56 -25.87 -21.66
C LYS A 128 15.47 -26.00 -22.73
N ALA A 129 14.36 -25.31 -22.53
CA ALA A 129 13.16 -25.47 -23.35
C ALA A 129 13.42 -25.09 -24.82
N SER A 130 12.92 -25.90 -25.76
CA SER A 130 12.95 -25.61 -27.20
C SER A 130 11.83 -24.66 -27.61
N TRP A 131 10.67 -24.77 -26.95
CA TRP A 131 9.49 -23.94 -27.14
C TRP A 131 8.92 -23.48 -25.81
N ILE A 132 8.43 -22.23 -25.77
CA ILE A 132 7.49 -21.77 -24.76
C ILE A 132 6.19 -21.33 -25.42
N ILE A 133 5.08 -21.80 -24.86
CA ILE A 133 3.72 -21.43 -25.25
C ILE A 133 3.15 -20.62 -24.10
N LEU A 134 2.87 -19.34 -24.33
CA LEU A 134 2.34 -18.43 -23.31
C LEU A 134 0.81 -18.36 -23.40
N ASP A 135 0.16 -18.60 -22.28
CA ASP A 135 -1.28 -18.45 -22.15
C ASP A 135 -1.74 -16.98 -22.40
N ARG A 136 -3.01 -16.83 -22.82
CA ARG A 136 -3.65 -15.53 -23.10
C ARG A 136 -3.53 -14.55 -21.94
N HIS A 137 -3.55 -15.03 -20.69
CA HIS A 137 -3.47 -14.19 -19.49
C HIS A 137 -2.04 -13.72 -19.19
N LEU A 138 -1.03 -14.56 -19.46
CA LEU A 138 0.39 -14.20 -19.29
C LEU A 138 0.91 -13.30 -20.41
N ARG A 139 0.19 -13.22 -21.54
CA ARG A 139 0.54 -12.40 -22.71
C ARG A 139 0.72 -10.93 -22.34
N ARG A 140 -0.15 -10.36 -21.48
CA ARG A 140 -0.13 -8.93 -21.10
C ARG A 140 1.14 -8.56 -20.34
N ASP A 141 1.53 -9.38 -19.38
CA ASP A 141 2.71 -9.13 -18.54
C ASP A 141 4.03 -9.36 -19.30
N MET A 142 4.00 -10.21 -20.32
CA MET A 142 5.17 -10.56 -21.13
C MET A 142 5.35 -9.72 -22.41
N ARG A 143 4.41 -8.84 -22.80
CA ARG A 143 4.42 -8.11 -24.10
C ARG A 143 5.76 -7.45 -24.44
N PHE A 144 6.38 -6.77 -23.48
CA PHE A 144 7.65 -6.04 -23.67
C PHE A 144 8.91 -6.91 -23.47
N HIS A 145 8.73 -8.18 -23.11
CA HIS A 145 9.81 -9.08 -22.69
C HIS A 145 9.93 -10.35 -23.54
N LEU A 146 9.04 -10.57 -24.52
CA LEU A 146 9.07 -11.73 -25.42
C LEU A 146 10.41 -11.87 -26.15
N ASN A 147 11.02 -10.74 -26.54
CA ASN A 147 12.34 -10.72 -27.19
C ASN A 147 13.45 -11.31 -26.32
N LYS A 148 13.32 -11.26 -24.98
CA LYS A 148 14.35 -11.69 -24.02
C LYS A 148 14.29 -13.19 -23.69
N ILE A 149 13.29 -13.91 -24.18
CA ILE A 149 13.19 -15.36 -23.99
C ILE A 149 14.21 -16.04 -24.92
N PRO A 150 15.00 -17.02 -24.47
CA PRO A 150 16.05 -17.63 -25.30
C PRO A 150 15.55 -18.67 -26.32
N CYS A 151 14.30 -19.14 -26.22
CA CYS A 151 13.73 -20.20 -27.06
C CYS A 151 12.64 -19.72 -28.04
N LYS A 152 12.10 -20.64 -28.85
CA LYS A 152 10.96 -20.37 -29.75
C LYS A 152 9.71 -20.06 -28.93
N VAL A 153 8.89 -19.13 -29.41
CA VAL A 153 7.74 -18.62 -28.65
C VAL A 153 6.46 -18.74 -29.49
N ALA A 154 5.43 -19.34 -28.90
CA ALA A 154 4.07 -19.30 -29.41
C ALA A 154 3.14 -18.65 -28.38
N LEU A 155 2.05 -18.04 -28.85
CA LEU A 155 1.08 -17.35 -28.02
C LEU A 155 -0.30 -17.99 -28.23
N VAL A 156 -0.98 -18.32 -27.13
CA VAL A 156 -2.39 -18.72 -27.18
C VAL A 156 -3.23 -17.46 -27.33
N LYS A 157 -4.11 -17.42 -28.34
CA LYS A 157 -5.09 -16.35 -28.57
C LYS A 157 -6.32 -16.48 -27.67
N ASP A 158 -7.20 -15.49 -27.72
CA ASP A 158 -8.41 -15.46 -26.90
C ASP A 158 -9.44 -16.52 -27.36
N ASP A 159 -9.38 -16.93 -28.63
CA ASP A 159 -10.13 -18.05 -29.23
C ASP A 159 -9.47 -19.44 -29.00
N LEU A 160 -8.45 -19.52 -28.13
CA LEU A 160 -7.66 -20.72 -27.83
C LEU A 160 -6.81 -21.25 -29.01
N SER A 161 -6.75 -20.55 -30.14
CA SER A 161 -5.84 -20.89 -31.22
C SER A 161 -4.39 -20.53 -30.88
N VAL A 162 -3.43 -21.32 -31.38
CA VAL A 162 -2.00 -21.11 -31.11
C VAL A 162 -1.34 -20.42 -32.30
N ASP A 163 -0.82 -19.22 -32.04
CA ASP A 163 -0.11 -18.41 -33.02
C ASP A 163 1.41 -18.49 -32.80
N LEU A 164 2.13 -18.76 -33.88
CA LEU A 164 3.59 -18.78 -33.88
C LEU A 164 4.12 -17.34 -33.88
N TRP A 165 4.71 -16.90 -32.77
CA TRP A 165 5.26 -15.56 -32.65
C TRP A 165 6.73 -15.50 -33.09
N ARG A 166 7.54 -16.50 -32.70
CA ARG A 166 8.95 -16.61 -33.11
C ARG A 166 9.41 -18.06 -33.23
N CYS A 167 9.87 -18.44 -34.42
CA CYS A 167 10.31 -19.80 -34.74
C CYS A 167 11.84 -20.00 -34.72
N HIS A 168 12.60 -19.01 -34.27
CA HIS A 168 14.06 -19.06 -34.09
C HIS A 168 14.46 -18.75 -32.63
N ASN A 169 15.63 -19.23 -32.22
CA ASN A 169 16.21 -18.88 -30.92
C ASN A 169 16.75 -17.45 -30.95
N ALA A 170 16.71 -16.74 -29.83
CA ALA A 170 17.28 -15.39 -29.75
C ALA A 170 18.81 -15.47 -29.67
N ASP A 171 19.52 -14.63 -30.44
CA ASP A 171 20.98 -14.51 -30.32
C ASP A 171 21.37 -13.94 -28.95
N ASP A 172 22.34 -14.59 -28.31
CA ASP A 172 22.89 -14.24 -26.99
C ASP A 172 23.40 -12.78 -26.98
N THR A 173 22.53 -11.86 -26.58
CA THR A 173 22.86 -10.45 -26.36
C THR A 173 22.59 -10.11 -24.91
N ASN A 174 23.69 -10.09 -24.13
CA ASN A 174 23.83 -9.58 -22.77
C ASN A 174 22.68 -9.94 -21.81
N VAL A 175 22.71 -11.20 -21.36
CA VAL A 175 21.91 -11.70 -20.25
C VAL A 175 22.28 -10.93 -18.98
N THR A 176 21.58 -9.83 -18.74
CA THR A 176 21.55 -9.15 -17.43
C THR A 176 21.35 -10.22 -16.35
N GLU A 177 22.23 -10.25 -15.34
CA GLU A 177 22.13 -11.15 -14.19
C GLU A 177 20.67 -11.16 -13.67
N THR A 178 19.97 -12.26 -13.91
CA THR A 178 18.64 -12.47 -13.35
C THR A 178 18.83 -12.70 -11.86
N LYS A 179 18.59 -11.67 -11.04
CA LYS A 179 18.54 -11.80 -9.57
C LYS A 179 17.68 -13.02 -9.22
N PRO A 180 18.19 -13.96 -8.40
CA PRO A 180 17.41 -15.12 -8.00
C PRO A 180 16.17 -14.63 -7.26
N VAL A 181 15.00 -15.12 -7.69
CA VAL A 181 13.73 -14.87 -7.02
C VAL A 181 13.39 -16.13 -6.25
N TYR A 182 12.96 -15.98 -5.00
CA TYR A 182 12.40 -17.10 -4.25
C TYR A 182 11.18 -17.65 -4.99
N SER A 183 11.26 -18.91 -5.42
CA SER A 183 10.14 -19.64 -6.01
C SER A 183 9.92 -20.94 -5.25
N LEU A 184 8.65 -21.23 -4.94
CA LEU A 184 8.25 -22.52 -4.39
C LEU A 184 7.58 -23.31 -5.51
N SER A 185 8.17 -24.43 -5.92
CA SER A 185 7.59 -25.29 -6.94
C SER A 185 7.32 -26.69 -6.42
N LYS A 186 6.23 -27.27 -6.91
CA LYS A 186 5.93 -28.69 -6.75
C LYS A 186 5.79 -29.31 -8.14
N PHE A 187 6.41 -30.47 -8.30
CA PHE A 187 6.54 -31.17 -9.56
C PHE A 187 5.89 -32.55 -9.48
N VAL A 188 5.19 -32.95 -10.53
CA VAL A 188 4.61 -34.30 -10.70
C VAL A 188 4.94 -34.80 -12.09
N SER A 189 5.56 -35.98 -12.17
CA SER A 189 5.71 -36.75 -13.41
C SER A 189 4.48 -37.62 -13.58
N LEU A 190 3.71 -37.41 -14.65
CA LEU A 190 2.47 -38.19 -14.87
C LEU A 190 2.73 -39.56 -15.50
N SER A 191 3.97 -39.87 -15.89
CA SER A 191 4.38 -41.16 -16.46
C SER A 191 4.15 -42.36 -15.55
N ASP A 192 4.07 -42.15 -14.23
CA ASP A 192 4.08 -43.21 -13.21
C ASP A 192 2.86 -43.16 -12.26
N CYS A 193 1.84 -42.34 -12.56
CA CYS A 193 0.68 -42.12 -11.69
C CYS A 193 -0.61 -42.73 -12.28
N HIS A 194 -1.26 -43.67 -11.57
CA HIS A 194 -2.54 -44.27 -11.99
C HIS A 194 -3.69 -44.00 -11.01
N SER A 195 -3.41 -43.41 -9.84
CA SER A 195 -4.40 -43.11 -8.80
C SER A 195 -4.04 -41.85 -8.01
N MET A 196 -5.00 -41.27 -7.28
CA MET A 196 -4.75 -40.10 -6.41
C MET A 196 -3.69 -40.36 -5.33
N GLN A 197 -3.52 -41.62 -4.90
CA GLN A 197 -2.51 -42.01 -3.92
C GLN A 197 -1.10 -42.00 -4.53
N ASP A 198 -0.97 -42.27 -5.82
CA ASP A 198 0.31 -42.25 -6.54
C ASP A 198 0.79 -40.81 -6.77
N ILE A 199 -0.14 -39.86 -6.96
CA ILE A 199 0.17 -38.42 -7.09
C ILE A 199 0.84 -37.91 -5.81
N GLU A 200 0.29 -38.21 -4.63
CA GLU A 200 0.89 -37.78 -3.36
C GLU A 200 2.32 -38.33 -3.18
N GLN A 201 2.60 -39.54 -3.68
CA GLN A 201 3.93 -40.15 -3.63
C GLN A 201 4.89 -39.57 -4.67
N CYS A 202 4.38 -39.11 -5.82
CA CYS A 202 5.17 -38.54 -6.91
C CYS A 202 5.40 -37.02 -6.80
N ILE A 203 4.71 -36.30 -5.91
CA ILE A 203 4.92 -34.86 -5.70
C ILE A 203 6.31 -34.61 -5.10
N ILE A 204 7.20 -34.07 -5.93
CA ILE A 204 8.52 -33.61 -5.50
C ILE A 204 8.44 -32.13 -5.13
N SER A 205 8.89 -31.79 -3.91
CA SER A 205 8.97 -30.39 -3.45
C SER A 205 10.33 -29.80 -3.83
N CYS A 206 10.33 -28.76 -4.65
CA CYS A 206 11.53 -28.05 -5.10
C CYS A 206 11.54 -26.63 -4.50
N LYS A 207 12.56 -26.32 -3.69
CA LYS A 207 12.76 -24.98 -3.11
C LYS A 207 13.96 -24.32 -3.76
N SER A 208 13.79 -23.13 -4.33
CA SER A 208 14.92 -22.27 -4.73
C SER A 208 15.24 -21.29 -3.59
N TYR A 209 16.33 -21.52 -2.86
CA TYR A 209 16.78 -20.62 -1.78
C TYR A 209 17.79 -19.59 -2.32
N PRO A 210 17.66 -18.30 -2.00
CA PRO A 210 18.80 -17.41 -1.85
C PRO A 210 19.14 -17.31 -0.35
N HIS A 211 19.87 -18.27 0.22
CA HIS A 211 20.35 -18.13 1.60
C HIS A 211 21.67 -17.35 1.63
N SER A 212 21.69 -16.25 2.38
CA SER A 212 22.90 -15.75 3.03
C SER A 212 22.60 -15.49 4.51
N ILE A 213 22.75 -16.52 5.34
CA ILE A 213 23.30 -16.36 6.70
C ILE A 213 24.26 -17.53 6.91
N ALA A 214 25.51 -17.18 7.18
CA ALA A 214 26.60 -18.08 7.44
C ALA A 214 26.41 -18.84 8.76
N SER A 215 26.63 -20.15 8.72
CA SER A 215 27.39 -20.85 9.74
C SER A 215 27.95 -22.13 9.10
N SER A 216 29.27 -22.13 8.98
CA SER A 216 30.10 -23.31 8.80
C SER A 216 29.70 -24.41 9.79
N ASP A 217 29.40 -25.61 9.31
CA ASP A 217 30.36 -26.70 9.39
C ASP A 217 29.90 -27.98 8.67
N SER A 218 30.90 -28.54 8.02
CA SER A 218 31.07 -29.83 7.35
C SER A 218 30.14 -31.01 7.67
N SER A 219 29.68 -31.60 6.56
CA SER A 219 29.66 -33.05 6.22
C SER A 219 28.74 -34.02 6.98
N GLY A 220 27.95 -34.75 6.20
CA GLY A 220 27.77 -36.19 6.41
C GLY A 220 26.34 -36.68 6.59
N SER A 221 25.79 -37.23 5.50
CA SER A 221 24.99 -38.46 5.48
C SER A 221 23.65 -38.53 6.21
N ILE A 222 22.63 -38.70 5.38
CA ILE A 222 21.36 -39.41 5.60
C ILE A 222 21.41 -40.40 6.78
N LYS A 223 20.52 -40.21 7.76
CA LYS A 223 19.77 -41.30 8.42
C LYS A 223 18.57 -40.74 9.18
N SER A 224 17.42 -41.30 8.84
CA SER A 224 16.17 -41.36 9.63
C SER A 224 16.43 -41.72 11.09
N TYR A 225 15.62 -41.21 12.03
CA TYR A 225 14.76 -42.02 12.92
C TYR A 225 13.90 -41.11 13.82
N SER A 226 12.76 -41.68 14.18
CA SER A 226 11.64 -41.15 14.96
C SER A 226 11.89 -41.16 16.48
N MET A 227 11.15 -40.29 17.18
CA MET A 227 10.63 -40.40 18.57
C MET A 227 11.59 -40.59 19.76
N HIS A 228 11.58 -39.64 20.71
CA HIS A 228 10.77 -39.68 21.95
C HIS A 228 11.26 -38.63 22.98
N SER A 229 10.26 -38.09 23.69
CA SER A 229 10.32 -37.37 24.97
C SER A 229 11.19 -38.02 26.04
N TYR A 230 11.88 -37.22 26.88
CA TYR A 230 11.93 -37.39 28.34
C TYR A 230 12.35 -36.09 29.04
N ALA A 231 11.76 -35.88 30.22
CA ALA A 231 11.93 -34.75 31.13
C ALA A 231 13.13 -34.88 32.08
N ASN A 232 13.32 -33.81 32.89
CA ASN A 232 14.10 -33.71 34.13
C ASN A 232 15.63 -33.60 33.93
N ARG A 233 16.39 -32.68 34.54
CA ARG A 233 16.37 -32.22 35.94
C ARG A 233 17.32 -31.01 36.13
N SER A 234 17.03 -30.25 37.19
CA SER A 234 17.81 -29.22 37.87
C SER A 234 19.20 -29.63 38.38
N SER A 235 20.16 -28.69 38.43
CA SER A 235 20.99 -28.27 39.61
C SER A 235 22.09 -27.33 39.11
N GLU A 236 22.08 -26.05 39.50
CA GLU A 236 22.81 -25.47 40.65
C GLU A 236 24.23 -24.95 40.34
N ARG A 237 24.39 -23.66 40.67
CA ARG A 237 25.55 -23.00 41.30
C ARG A 237 26.88 -22.94 40.53
N ASN A 238 27.31 -21.72 40.21
CA ASN A 238 28.15 -20.97 41.15
C ASN A 238 28.36 -19.51 40.73
N SER A 239 28.21 -18.66 41.74
CA SER A 239 28.60 -17.26 41.83
C SER A 239 30.11 -17.05 41.65
N LEU A 240 30.50 -15.91 41.08
CA LEU A 240 31.57 -15.07 41.64
C LEU A 240 31.44 -13.62 41.15
N VAL A 241 31.69 -12.73 42.10
CA VAL A 241 31.45 -11.29 42.15
C VAL A 241 32.74 -10.53 41.80
N SER A 242 32.62 -9.38 41.12
CA SER A 242 33.37 -8.11 41.38
C SER A 242 33.09 -7.14 40.21
N ARG A 243 32.35 -6.01 40.34
CA ARG A 243 32.71 -4.70 40.96
C ARG A 243 34.16 -4.28 40.62
N SER A 244 34.47 -3.10 40.09
CA SER A 244 33.79 -1.79 40.13
C SER A 244 34.66 -0.71 39.43
N SER A 245 34.04 0.36 38.92
CA SER A 245 34.39 1.81 38.99
C SER A 245 35.87 2.28 38.85
N SER A 246 36.28 3.43 38.27
CA SER A 246 35.70 4.77 38.15
C SER A 246 36.72 5.75 37.53
N LYS A 247 36.21 6.80 36.85
CA LYS A 247 36.56 8.25 36.87
C LYS A 247 38.02 8.78 36.70
N HIS A 248 38.16 9.83 35.87
CA HIS A 248 38.80 11.15 36.12
C HIS A 248 38.37 12.09 34.94
N GLU A 249 37.72 13.26 35.10
CA GLU A 249 38.19 14.64 35.44
C GLU A 249 39.37 15.14 34.55
N ARG A 250 39.50 16.38 34.02
CA ARG A 250 38.86 17.71 34.21
C ARG A 250 39.40 18.75 33.16
N SER A 251 38.56 19.73 32.81
CA SER A 251 38.78 21.20 32.62
C SER A 251 39.72 21.88 31.59
N GLY A 252 39.22 22.99 30.99
CA GLY A 252 39.94 24.26 30.66
C GLY A 252 39.88 24.69 29.16
N ILE A 253 39.05 25.62 28.64
CA ILE A 253 38.89 27.10 28.80
C ILE A 253 39.55 27.93 27.64
N ASN A 254 38.73 28.79 26.99
CA ASN A 254 38.99 30.08 26.27
C ASN A 254 39.64 30.11 24.85
N ILE A 255 39.41 31.05 23.89
CA ILE A 255 38.55 32.26 23.68
C ILE A 255 38.74 32.74 22.19
N THR A 256 37.65 33.18 21.54
CA THR A 256 37.43 34.21 20.46
C THR A 256 38.26 34.38 19.15
N GLY A 257 37.54 34.74 18.06
CA GLY A 257 37.97 35.71 17.02
C GLY A 257 37.96 35.18 15.57
N GLU A 258 36.84 35.24 14.82
CA GLU A 258 36.44 36.26 13.82
C GLU A 258 36.97 36.10 12.36
N TYR A 259 36.00 35.87 11.45
CA TYR A 259 35.79 36.39 10.08
C TYR A 259 36.95 36.57 9.06
N ARG A 260 36.87 35.84 7.93
CA ARG A 260 36.58 36.38 6.57
C ARG A 260 36.72 35.34 5.43
N ASN A 261 35.61 35.11 4.74
CA ASN A 261 35.40 35.24 3.29
C ASN A 261 36.28 34.53 2.22
N LEU A 262 35.52 33.94 1.28
CA LEU A 262 35.70 33.85 -0.20
C LEU A 262 36.34 32.58 -0.81
N ILE A 263 35.43 31.72 -1.31
CA ILE A 263 35.30 31.24 -2.71
C ILE A 263 36.61 31.21 -3.53
N THR A 264 37.04 30.02 -3.98
CA THR A 264 37.00 29.57 -5.39
C THR A 264 37.50 28.11 -5.50
N SER A 265 36.92 27.42 -6.47
CA SER A 265 37.07 26.03 -6.92
C SER A 265 38.49 25.48 -7.06
N GLN A 266 38.65 24.16 -6.86
CA GLN A 266 39.25 23.27 -7.85
C GLN A 266 39.06 21.77 -7.51
N ILE A 267 38.89 21.03 -8.60
CA ILE A 267 38.60 19.61 -8.74
C ILE A 267 39.83 18.75 -8.36
N GLY A 268 39.60 17.65 -7.65
CA GLY A 268 40.61 16.62 -7.40
C GLY A 268 39.98 15.30 -6.95
N GLN A 269 40.00 14.30 -7.84
CA GLN A 269 39.59 12.91 -7.57
C GLN A 269 40.47 12.28 -6.48
N LYS A 270 39.87 11.55 -5.53
CA LYS A 270 40.48 10.39 -4.88
C LYS A 270 39.44 9.49 -4.22
N GLN A 271 39.75 8.20 -4.27
CA GLN A 271 38.91 7.02 -4.08
C GLN A 271 38.54 6.74 -2.62
N ASN A 272 37.40 6.06 -2.45
CA ASN A 272 37.01 5.09 -1.42
C ASN A 272 37.58 5.26 0.01
N GLN A 273 36.70 5.68 0.93
CA GLN A 273 36.64 5.08 2.26
C GLN A 273 35.27 5.34 2.93
N CYS A 274 34.70 4.27 3.45
CA CYS A 274 33.50 4.22 4.27
C CYS A 274 33.72 5.01 5.58
N GLY A 275 32.76 5.84 5.98
CA GLY A 275 32.79 6.57 7.24
C GLY A 275 31.50 7.33 7.50
N PHE A 276 30.72 6.84 8.46
CA PHE A 276 29.67 7.51 9.24
C PHE A 276 29.42 9.00 8.93
N LEU A 277 28.22 9.34 8.46
CA LEU A 277 27.69 10.71 8.53
C LEU A 277 26.88 10.91 9.83
N PRO A 278 27.22 11.88 10.68
CA PRO A 278 26.29 12.40 11.69
C PRO A 278 25.89 13.87 11.43
N LYS A 279 24.64 14.19 11.81
CA LYS A 279 24.00 15.51 12.12
C LYS A 279 23.01 16.13 11.11
N SER A 280 21.75 15.76 11.30
CA SER A 280 20.49 16.54 11.41
C SER A 280 20.43 18.09 11.19
N SER A 281 21.01 18.67 10.13
CA SER A 281 20.86 20.12 9.86
C SER A 281 20.04 20.54 8.62
N ASP A 282 19.77 19.65 7.66
CA ASP A 282 19.11 20.03 6.38
C ASP A 282 17.62 19.67 6.28
N ALA A 283 17.00 19.20 7.38
CA ALA A 283 15.58 18.89 7.38
C ALA A 283 14.72 20.17 7.34
N PRO A 284 13.70 20.25 6.45
CA PRO A 284 12.80 21.40 6.37
C PRO A 284 12.06 21.58 7.69
N ILE A 285 11.80 22.85 8.04
CA ILE A 285 11.09 23.21 9.27
C ILE A 285 9.61 22.86 9.08
N LEU A 286 9.08 22.01 9.96
CA LEU A 286 7.65 21.65 9.99
C LEU A 286 6.85 22.76 10.68
N CYS A 287 7.42 23.34 11.73
CA CYS A 287 6.79 24.41 12.49
C CYS A 287 7.81 25.42 13.02
N THR A 288 7.62 26.70 12.70
CA THR A 288 8.47 27.79 13.14
C THR A 288 8.25 28.12 14.62
N GLY A 289 7.01 28.08 15.10
CA GLY A 289 6.68 28.39 16.50
C GLY A 289 7.36 27.50 17.56
N CYS A 290 7.63 26.24 17.24
CA CYS A 290 8.30 25.31 18.18
C CYS A 290 9.63 24.75 17.63
N GLY A 291 10.06 25.17 16.45
CA GLY A 291 11.30 24.71 15.81
C GLY A 291 11.32 23.23 15.39
N ILE A 292 10.17 22.54 15.42
CA ILE A 292 10.08 21.14 15.00
C ILE A 292 10.41 21.06 13.50
N ARG A 293 11.26 20.10 13.14
CA ARG A 293 11.66 19.80 11.77
C ARG A 293 10.98 18.54 11.28
N THR A 294 10.66 18.49 10.00
CA THR A 294 10.15 17.29 9.35
C THR A 294 11.27 16.25 9.33
N GLY A 295 11.11 15.15 10.08
CA GLY A 295 12.10 14.07 10.06
C GLY A 295 12.02 13.30 8.76
N LEU A 296 12.89 13.65 7.80
CA LEU A 296 13.01 12.96 6.51
C LEU A 296 13.75 11.61 6.60
N SER A 297 14.19 11.20 7.80
CA SER A 297 14.86 9.91 8.01
C SER A 297 13.84 8.79 7.98
N ILE A 298 13.47 8.38 6.77
CA ILE A 298 12.76 7.14 6.54
C ILE A 298 13.82 6.04 6.65
N LYS A 299 13.80 5.26 7.74
CA LYS A 299 14.69 4.08 7.88
C LYS A 299 14.49 3.18 6.65
N GLU A 300 15.58 2.63 6.10
CA GLU A 300 15.55 1.72 4.93
C GLU A 300 14.56 0.55 5.11
N SER A 301 14.34 0.14 6.36
CA SER A 301 13.20 -0.64 6.79
C SER A 301 12.27 0.29 7.58
N ASN A 302 11.08 0.62 7.06
CA ASN A 302 10.02 1.40 7.75
C ASN A 302 9.50 0.71 9.03
N ARG A 303 10.25 -0.23 9.63
CA ARG A 303 9.95 -0.96 10.85
C ARG A 303 10.71 -0.39 12.03
N PHE A 304 9.95 -0.06 13.07
CA PHE A 304 10.46 0.26 14.39
C PHE A 304 10.37 -0.98 15.29
N SER A 305 11.34 -1.12 16.20
CA SER A 305 11.25 -2.16 17.23
C SER A 305 10.30 -1.71 18.34
N TYR A 306 9.59 -2.65 18.97
CA TYR A 306 8.69 -2.31 20.08
C TYR A 306 9.42 -1.63 21.22
N SER A 307 10.62 -2.11 21.58
CA SER A 307 11.44 -1.53 22.64
C SER A 307 11.85 -0.09 22.34
N GLU A 308 12.08 0.25 21.07
CA GLU A 308 12.37 1.63 20.66
C GLU A 308 11.18 2.55 20.89
N ILE A 309 9.98 2.12 20.49
CA ILE A 309 8.76 2.92 20.69
C ILE A 309 8.36 2.98 22.16
N GLN A 310 8.48 1.87 22.89
CA GLN A 310 8.23 1.81 24.33
C GLN A 310 9.13 2.79 25.09
N LEU A 311 10.42 2.85 24.77
CA LEU A 311 11.32 3.85 25.37
C LEU A 311 10.94 5.27 24.95
N ALA A 312 10.63 5.49 23.67
CA ALA A 312 10.28 6.80 23.14
C ALA A 312 9.00 7.39 23.78
N THR A 313 8.02 6.55 24.11
CA THR A 313 6.74 6.95 24.73
C THR A 313 6.75 6.86 26.26
N ASN A 314 7.91 6.61 26.88
CA ASN A 314 8.04 6.37 28.33
C ASN A 314 7.06 5.29 28.82
N ASP A 315 7.17 4.10 28.23
CA ASP A 315 6.31 2.93 28.44
C ASP A 315 4.82 3.21 28.22
N PHE A 316 4.50 3.98 27.17
CA PHE A 316 3.14 4.42 26.87
C PHE A 316 2.47 5.11 28.08
N SER A 317 3.23 5.98 28.77
CA SER A 317 2.72 6.73 29.93
C SER A 317 1.45 7.50 29.58
N LYS A 318 0.53 7.58 30.54
CA LYS A 318 -0.68 8.40 30.44
C LYS A 318 -0.36 9.88 30.23
N ASP A 319 0.78 10.37 30.72
CA ASP A 319 1.23 11.75 30.53
C ASP A 319 1.55 12.06 29.06
N ASN A 320 1.85 11.02 28.28
CA ASN A 320 2.13 11.12 26.86
C ASN A 320 0.89 10.82 26.00
N LEU A 321 -0.26 10.48 26.59
CA LEU A 321 -1.49 10.23 25.83
C LEU A 321 -2.01 11.55 25.26
N ILE A 322 -2.04 11.66 23.94
CA ILE A 322 -2.48 12.87 23.21
C ILE A 322 -3.82 12.70 22.49
N GLY A 323 -4.32 11.47 22.36
CA GLY A 323 -5.62 11.21 21.76
C GLY A 323 -6.08 9.78 21.97
N GLU A 324 -7.40 9.59 21.93
CA GLU A 324 -8.06 8.29 21.95
C GLU A 324 -9.17 8.27 20.90
N GLY A 325 -9.27 7.18 20.13
CA GLY A 325 -10.27 7.01 19.09
C GLY A 325 -10.64 5.55 18.83
N GLY A 326 -11.40 5.31 17.76
CA GLY A 326 -11.90 3.98 17.39
C GLY A 326 -10.79 2.95 17.11
N TYR A 327 -9.67 3.40 16.54
CA TYR A 327 -8.49 2.58 16.31
C TYR A 327 -7.74 2.23 17.60
N GLY A 328 -7.65 3.17 18.54
CA GLY A 328 -6.97 2.99 19.82
C GLY A 328 -6.42 4.28 20.43
N HIS A 329 -5.22 4.21 21.00
CA HIS A 329 -4.60 5.31 21.75
C HIS A 329 -3.44 5.92 20.97
N VAL A 330 -3.27 7.23 21.03
CA VAL A 330 -2.16 7.95 20.41
C VAL A 330 -1.26 8.54 21.49
N TYR A 331 0.02 8.16 21.49
CA TYR A 331 1.00 8.63 22.45
C TYR A 331 2.03 9.52 21.77
N LYS A 332 2.38 10.64 22.40
CA LYS A 332 3.56 11.43 22.04
C LYS A 332 4.82 10.66 22.47
N GLY A 333 5.85 10.72 21.64
CA GLY A 333 7.15 10.15 21.97
C GLY A 333 8.30 10.94 21.39
N VAL A 334 9.51 10.64 21.87
CA VAL A 334 10.76 11.20 21.35
C VAL A 334 11.72 10.04 21.06
N LEU A 335 12.08 9.88 19.79
CA LEU A 335 13.04 8.87 19.34
C LEU A 335 14.47 9.20 19.83
N LYS A 336 15.38 8.23 19.75
CA LYS A 336 16.77 8.37 20.24
C LYS A 336 17.55 9.49 19.56
N ASP A 337 17.20 9.81 18.32
CA ASP A 337 17.77 10.90 17.52
C ASP A 337 17.15 12.28 17.85
N GLY A 338 16.19 12.33 18.78
CA GLY A 338 15.48 13.53 19.18
C GLY A 338 14.24 13.84 18.35
N GLN A 339 13.91 13.01 17.35
CA GLN A 339 12.71 13.22 16.53
C GLN A 339 11.43 13.00 17.37
N GLN A 340 10.54 13.99 17.36
CA GLN A 340 9.23 13.87 17.99
C GLN A 340 8.27 13.07 17.10
N VAL A 341 7.54 12.14 17.71
CA VAL A 341 6.64 11.21 17.01
C VAL A 341 5.30 11.08 17.71
N ALA A 342 4.29 10.69 16.95
CA ALA A 342 3.00 10.22 17.45
C ALA A 342 2.87 8.72 17.19
N ALA A 343 2.75 7.92 18.25
CA ALA A 343 2.59 6.47 18.21
C ALA A 343 1.11 6.11 18.40
N LYS A 344 0.43 5.73 17.31
CA LYS A 344 -0.97 5.28 17.29
C LYS A 344 -1.00 3.77 17.52
N VAL A 345 -1.37 3.36 18.73
CA VAL A 345 -1.40 1.97 19.22
C VAL A 345 -2.81 1.41 19.06
N ARG A 346 -2.93 0.27 18.36
CA ARG A 346 -4.21 -0.42 18.18
C ARG A 346 -4.73 -1.03 19.48
N LYS A 347 -6.05 -1.00 19.72
CA LYS A 347 -6.73 -1.78 20.77
C LYS A 347 -6.90 -3.25 20.35
N ASP A 348 -6.59 -4.20 21.23
CA ASP A 348 -6.62 -5.65 20.97
C ASP A 348 -8.03 -6.18 20.63
N GLU A 349 -9.08 -5.48 21.05
CA GLU A 349 -10.49 -5.86 20.90
C GLU A 349 -11.11 -5.48 19.52
N SER A 350 -10.36 -4.80 18.65
CA SER A 350 -10.89 -4.25 17.40
C SER A 350 -10.54 -5.12 16.18
N THR A 351 -11.52 -5.88 15.67
CA THR A 351 -11.41 -6.54 14.35
C THR A 351 -11.21 -5.53 13.22
N GLN A 352 -11.80 -4.34 13.37
CA GLN A 352 -11.67 -3.20 12.47
C GLN A 352 -10.26 -2.60 12.44
N GLY A 353 -9.57 -2.52 13.59
CA GLY A 353 -8.23 -1.92 13.67
C GLY A 353 -7.14 -2.70 12.93
N PHE A 354 -7.35 -4.00 12.66
CA PHE A 354 -6.41 -4.79 11.83
C PHE A 354 -6.47 -4.37 10.37
N SER A 355 -7.67 -4.24 9.79
CA SER A 355 -7.82 -3.75 8.41
C SER A 355 -7.37 -2.30 8.26
N GLU A 356 -7.69 -1.44 9.24
CA GLU A 356 -7.27 -0.02 9.22
C GLU A 356 -5.74 0.12 9.24
N PHE A 357 -5.04 -0.69 10.04
CA PHE A 357 -3.58 -0.70 10.09
C PHE A 357 -2.97 -1.02 8.72
N HIS A 358 -3.46 -2.07 8.05
CA HIS A 358 -2.91 -2.49 6.76
C HIS A 358 -3.21 -1.48 5.65
N SER A 359 -4.43 -0.95 5.62
CA SER A 359 -4.81 0.11 4.68
C SER A 359 -3.92 1.34 4.87
N GLU A 360 -3.72 1.78 6.11
CA GLU A 360 -2.96 2.99 6.43
C GLU A 360 -1.48 2.85 6.06
N VAL A 361 -0.83 1.71 6.35
CA VAL A 361 0.55 1.44 5.89
C VAL A 361 0.64 1.41 4.36
N TYR A 362 -0.32 0.77 3.70
CA TYR A 362 -0.30 0.60 2.25
C TYR A 362 -0.54 1.92 1.50
N VAL A 363 -1.51 2.73 1.95
CA VAL A 363 -1.90 4.00 1.33
C VAL A 363 -0.84 5.07 1.59
N LEU A 364 -0.39 5.25 2.84
CA LEU A 364 0.53 6.33 3.21
C LEU A 364 1.97 6.09 2.78
N SER A 365 2.36 4.87 2.42
CA SER A 365 3.68 4.60 1.83
C SER A 365 3.92 5.40 0.54
N PHE A 366 2.86 5.86 -0.13
CA PHE A 366 2.92 6.58 -1.41
C PHE A 366 2.45 8.04 -1.34
N ALA A 367 1.98 8.50 -0.18
CA ALA A 367 1.46 9.86 -0.01
C ALA A 367 2.46 10.72 0.79
N ARG A 368 3.07 11.71 0.13
CA ARG A 368 3.97 12.69 0.77
C ARG A 368 3.64 14.09 0.28
N HIS A 369 3.09 14.91 1.16
CA HIS A 369 2.67 16.27 0.85
C HIS A 369 2.70 17.12 2.13
N LYS A 370 2.96 18.42 1.99
CA LYS A 370 3.06 19.36 3.14
C LYS A 370 1.76 19.50 3.97
N ASN A 371 0.62 19.09 3.40
CA ASN A 371 -0.70 19.12 4.04
C ASN A 371 -1.22 17.71 4.35
N ILE A 372 -0.33 16.71 4.47
CA ILE A 372 -0.67 15.33 4.84
C ILE A 372 0.32 14.88 5.91
N VAL A 373 -0.17 14.30 7.00
CA VAL A 373 0.65 13.79 8.09
C VAL A 373 1.50 12.63 7.60
N MET A 374 2.82 12.74 7.73
CA MET A 374 3.75 11.72 7.26
C MET A 374 3.79 10.49 8.19
N LEU A 375 3.53 9.32 7.62
CA LEU A 375 3.82 8.04 8.26
C LEU A 375 5.34 7.78 8.20
N LEU A 376 6.00 7.76 9.35
CA LEU A 376 7.43 7.49 9.49
C LEU A 376 7.73 5.98 9.43
N GLY A 377 6.80 5.17 9.91
CA GLY A 377 6.90 3.72 9.87
C GLY A 377 5.88 3.05 10.78
N TYR A 378 6.12 1.77 11.05
CA TYR A 378 5.21 0.94 11.83
C TYR A 378 5.99 -0.02 12.73
N CYS A 379 5.33 -0.54 13.77
CA CYS A 379 5.86 -1.60 14.62
C CYS A 379 4.82 -2.73 14.69
N CYS A 380 5.28 -3.97 14.50
CA CYS A 380 4.50 -5.18 14.70
C CYS A 380 5.21 -6.05 15.74
N LYS A 381 4.60 -6.22 16.91
CA LYS A 381 5.06 -7.19 17.91
C LYS A 381 3.87 -7.96 18.46
N GLU A 382 3.82 -9.27 18.18
CA GLU A 382 2.72 -10.16 18.61
C GLU A 382 1.36 -9.57 18.18
N ASN A 383 0.51 -9.17 19.12
CA ASN A 383 -0.80 -8.55 18.86
C ASN A 383 -0.79 -7.02 18.86
N LYS A 384 0.36 -6.37 19.12
CA LYS A 384 0.48 -4.92 19.14
C LYS A 384 0.96 -4.39 17.78
N ASN A 385 0.03 -3.78 17.07
CA ASN A 385 0.29 -3.01 15.85
C ASN A 385 0.31 -1.51 16.18
N ILE A 386 1.42 -0.86 15.87
CA ILE A 386 1.65 0.56 16.17
C ILE A 386 2.04 1.28 14.88
N LEU A 387 1.39 2.40 14.61
CA LEU A 387 1.75 3.30 13.52
C LEU A 387 2.50 4.49 14.11
N ILE A 388 3.59 4.88 13.47
CA ILE A 388 4.48 5.95 13.93
C ILE A 388 4.42 7.08 12.92
N TYR A 389 3.89 8.22 13.34
CA TYR A 389 3.77 9.44 12.55
C TYR A 389 4.73 10.50 13.05
N GLU A 390 4.98 11.49 12.20
CA GLU A 390 5.49 12.77 12.69
C GLU A 390 4.50 13.40 13.66
N TYR A 391 5.03 14.01 14.72
CA TYR A 391 4.19 14.69 15.71
C TYR A 391 3.78 16.08 15.22
N ILE A 392 2.48 16.35 15.19
CA ILE A 392 1.90 17.65 14.85
C ILE A 392 1.53 18.39 16.13
N CYS A 393 2.02 19.62 16.26
CA CYS A 393 2.24 20.26 17.56
C CYS A 393 1.09 21.13 18.10
N ASN A 394 0.09 21.46 17.29
CA ASN A 394 -1.00 22.38 17.67
C ASN A 394 -2.38 21.72 17.55
N LYS A 395 -2.51 20.47 18.01
CA LYS A 395 -3.78 19.72 18.14
C LYS A 395 -4.57 19.64 16.82
N SER A 396 -5.84 19.24 16.89
CA SER A 396 -6.75 19.14 15.75
C SER A 396 -7.53 20.43 15.52
N LEU A 397 -8.01 20.65 14.30
CA LEU A 397 -8.92 21.74 13.96
C LEU A 397 -10.20 21.69 14.80
N HIS A 398 -10.69 20.50 15.13
CA HIS A 398 -11.83 20.32 16.03
C HIS A 398 -11.61 21.01 17.38
N TRP A 399 -10.43 20.81 17.98
CA TRP A 399 -10.08 21.44 19.25
C TRP A 399 -10.13 22.97 19.14
N HIS A 400 -9.54 23.53 18.08
CA HIS A 400 -9.51 24.99 17.87
C HIS A 400 -10.88 25.60 17.56
N LEU A 401 -11.76 24.89 16.85
CA LEU A 401 -13.07 25.42 16.48
C LEU A 401 -14.10 25.33 17.62
N PHE A 402 -14.08 24.24 18.40
CA PHE A 402 -15.19 23.88 19.29
C PHE A 402 -14.80 23.74 20.77
N GLU A 403 -13.57 23.35 21.09
CA GLU A 403 -13.14 23.12 22.48
C GLU A 403 -12.36 24.31 23.06
N ASN A 404 -11.61 25.03 22.23
CA ASN A 404 -10.83 26.19 22.63
C ASN A 404 -11.70 27.45 22.62
N THR A 405 -12.21 27.82 23.79
CA THR A 405 -13.04 29.02 23.96
C THR A 405 -12.22 30.30 24.12
N GLU A 406 -10.93 30.21 24.44
CA GLU A 406 -10.07 31.35 24.76
C GLU A 406 -9.37 31.96 23.54
N ALA A 407 -8.99 31.13 22.57
CA ALA A 407 -8.34 31.59 21.34
C ALA A 407 -9.12 31.13 20.10
N VAL A 408 -9.97 32.03 19.60
CA VAL A 408 -10.73 31.85 18.37
C VAL A 408 -9.80 32.01 17.17
N LEU A 409 -9.85 31.05 16.23
CA LEU A 409 -9.13 31.18 14.96
C LEU A 409 -9.62 32.42 14.21
N ASP A 410 -8.70 33.30 13.83
CA ASP A 410 -9.01 34.46 13.02
C ASP A 410 -9.37 34.06 11.57
N TRP A 411 -9.88 35.03 10.81
CA TRP A 411 -10.31 34.76 9.44
C TRP A 411 -9.18 34.31 8.51
N PRO A 412 -8.00 34.98 8.45
CA PRO A 412 -6.87 34.51 7.65
C PRO A 412 -6.42 33.07 7.98
N GLN A 413 -6.42 32.70 9.27
CA GLN A 413 -6.12 31.33 9.70
C GLN A 413 -7.16 30.35 9.16
N ARG A 414 -8.46 30.65 9.29
CA ARG A 414 -9.55 29.79 8.77
C ARG A 414 -9.44 29.60 7.26
N TYR A 415 -9.19 30.68 6.51
CA TYR A 415 -9.02 30.62 5.06
C TYR A 415 -7.77 29.83 4.65
N GLY A 416 -6.64 30.07 5.32
CA GLY A 416 -5.40 29.31 5.11
C GLY A 416 -5.55 27.81 5.41
N ILE A 417 -6.30 27.47 6.46
CA ILE A 417 -6.64 26.08 6.81
C ILE A 417 -7.52 25.45 5.74
N ALA A 418 -8.55 26.16 5.25
CA ALA A 418 -9.40 25.68 4.16
C ALA A 418 -8.55 25.37 2.91
N LEU A 419 -7.78 26.35 2.42
CA LEU A 419 -6.97 26.21 1.23
C LEU A 419 -5.90 25.11 1.36
N GLY A 420 -5.20 25.04 2.51
CA GLY A 420 -4.20 24.01 2.75
C GLY A 420 -4.80 22.60 2.81
N THR A 421 -5.99 22.46 3.42
CA THR A 421 -6.72 21.18 3.46
C THR A 421 -7.15 20.77 2.05
N ALA A 422 -7.67 21.70 1.24
CA ALA A 422 -8.02 21.44 -0.16
C ALA A 422 -6.82 20.97 -0.99
N LYS A 423 -5.65 21.59 -0.79
CA LYS A 423 -4.39 21.17 -1.45
C LYS A 423 -3.97 19.76 -1.03
N GLY A 424 -4.11 19.42 0.24
CA GLY A 424 -3.86 18.05 0.73
C GLY A 424 -4.78 17.02 0.08
N LEU A 425 -6.08 17.32 -0.01
CA LEU A 425 -7.06 16.41 -0.61
C LEU A 425 -6.90 16.28 -2.13
N ARG A 426 -6.61 17.39 -2.82
CA ARG A 426 -6.26 17.38 -4.25
C ARG A 426 -5.07 16.46 -4.53
N PHE A 427 -4.03 16.53 -3.71
CA PHE A 427 -2.86 15.67 -3.85
C PHE A 427 -3.26 14.17 -3.77
N LEU A 428 -4.12 13.81 -2.81
CA LEU A 428 -4.61 12.44 -2.64
C LEU A 428 -5.39 11.95 -3.86
N HIS A 429 -6.27 12.80 -4.41
CA HIS A 429 -7.13 12.42 -5.52
C HIS A 429 -6.41 12.40 -6.87
N GLU A 430 -5.42 13.27 -7.09
CA GLU A 430 -4.93 13.55 -8.45
C GLU A 430 -3.42 13.35 -8.65
N GLU A 431 -2.62 13.40 -7.59
CA GLU A 431 -1.15 13.45 -7.69
C GLU A 431 -0.45 12.19 -7.14
N CYS A 432 -1.19 11.28 -6.50
CA CYS A 432 -0.65 10.05 -5.95
C CYS A 432 -0.25 9.01 -7.03
N ARG A 433 0.97 8.49 -6.93
CA ARG A 433 1.57 7.60 -7.96
C ARG A 433 0.83 6.27 -8.17
N GLY A 434 0.10 5.79 -7.18
CA GLY A 434 -0.65 4.53 -7.24
C GLY A 434 -2.08 4.67 -7.76
N GLY A 435 -2.53 5.90 -8.07
CA GLY A 435 -3.92 6.24 -8.39
C GLY A 435 -4.57 7.17 -7.35
N PRO A 436 -5.85 7.52 -7.51
CA PRO A 436 -6.57 8.33 -6.53
C PRO A 436 -6.72 7.60 -5.18
N ILE A 437 -6.47 8.30 -4.08
CA ILE A 437 -6.69 7.83 -2.71
C ILE A 437 -7.91 8.55 -2.14
N ILE A 438 -8.95 7.79 -1.79
CA ILE A 438 -10.16 8.31 -1.15
C ILE A 438 -9.98 8.18 0.37
N HIS A 439 -10.05 9.31 1.10
CA HIS A 439 -9.80 9.42 2.53
C HIS A 439 -10.92 8.79 3.38
N ARG A 440 -12.17 9.04 3.01
CA ARG A 440 -13.42 8.51 3.61
C ARG A 440 -13.78 8.95 5.03
N ASP A 441 -12.85 9.57 5.77
CA ASP A 441 -13.13 10.19 7.08
C ASP A 441 -12.64 11.64 7.15
N MET A 442 -12.95 12.45 6.14
CA MET A 442 -12.56 13.86 6.14
C MET A 442 -13.45 14.64 7.14
N ARG A 443 -12.85 15.17 8.22
CA ARG A 443 -13.52 15.99 9.25
C ARG A 443 -12.51 16.82 10.06
N PRO A 444 -12.94 17.87 10.81
CA PRO A 444 -12.04 18.68 11.63
C PRO A 444 -11.17 17.93 12.64
N SER A 445 -11.64 16.79 13.17
CA SER A 445 -10.86 15.99 14.13
C SER A 445 -9.64 15.32 13.50
N ASN A 446 -9.66 15.12 12.18
CA ASN A 446 -8.61 14.48 11.40
C ASN A 446 -7.73 15.49 10.66
N ILE A 447 -7.97 16.80 10.82
CA ILE A 447 -7.09 17.86 10.34
C ILE A 447 -6.26 18.34 11.54
N LEU A 448 -4.97 18.05 11.54
CA LEU A 448 -4.04 18.50 12.58
C LEU A 448 -3.39 19.82 12.17
N LEU A 449 -3.08 20.68 13.13
CA LEU A 449 -2.48 21.99 12.88
C LEU A 449 -1.07 22.07 13.47
N THR A 450 -0.17 22.80 12.79
CA THR A 450 1.08 23.28 13.40
C THR A 450 0.82 24.57 14.18
N HIS A 451 1.79 25.06 14.96
CA HIS A 451 1.66 26.39 15.61
C HIS A 451 1.61 27.54 14.59
N ASP A 452 2.03 27.29 13.35
CA ASP A 452 1.88 28.25 12.24
C ASP A 452 0.54 28.08 11.52
N PHE A 453 -0.39 27.31 12.10
CA PHE A 453 -1.72 26.99 11.55
C PHE A 453 -1.68 26.33 10.16
N VAL A 454 -0.59 25.64 9.82
CA VAL A 454 -0.52 24.82 8.61
C VAL A 454 -1.35 23.55 8.83
N PRO A 455 -2.37 23.27 7.99
CA PRO A 455 -3.22 22.09 8.16
C PRO A 455 -2.57 20.84 7.57
N MET A 456 -2.72 19.71 8.26
CA MET A 456 -2.24 18.40 7.85
C MET A 456 -3.33 17.36 8.03
N LEU A 457 -3.75 16.74 6.92
CA LEU A 457 -4.70 15.63 6.91
C LEU A 457 -4.06 14.39 7.52
N GLY A 458 -4.71 13.81 8.52
CA GLY A 458 -4.31 12.58 9.20
C GLY A 458 -5.46 11.56 9.28
N ASP A 459 -5.17 10.42 9.88
CA ASP A 459 -6.10 9.29 10.06
C ASP A 459 -6.63 8.67 8.76
N PHE A 460 -5.77 7.84 8.15
CA PHE A 460 -6.06 7.15 6.89
C PHE A 460 -6.54 5.71 7.10
N GLY A 461 -7.05 5.39 8.29
CA GLY A 461 -7.49 4.02 8.62
C GLY A 461 -8.59 3.52 7.67
N LEU A 462 -9.49 4.42 7.24
CA LEU A 462 -10.56 4.09 6.30
C LEU A 462 -10.17 4.28 4.83
N ALA A 463 -8.99 4.84 4.55
CA ALA A 463 -8.61 5.25 3.21
C ALA A 463 -8.49 4.08 2.24
N LYS A 464 -8.79 4.31 0.96
CA LYS A 464 -8.78 3.27 -0.08
C LYS A 464 -8.34 3.84 -1.43
N TRP A 465 -7.65 3.03 -2.22
CA TRP A 465 -7.36 3.36 -3.62
C TRP A 465 -8.62 3.24 -4.48
N SER A 466 -8.87 4.24 -5.31
CA SER A 466 -9.84 4.17 -6.39
C SER A 466 -9.30 3.21 -7.46
N THR A 467 -10.14 2.30 -7.95
CA THR A 467 -9.76 1.31 -8.98
C THR A 467 -10.09 1.76 -10.42
N GLY A 468 -10.37 3.05 -10.61
CA GLY A 468 -10.43 3.70 -11.91
C GLY A 468 -11.69 3.47 -12.73
N ASP A 469 -12.39 2.34 -12.59
CA ASP A 469 -13.42 1.94 -13.55
C ASP A 469 -14.85 1.76 -12.99
N ASP A 470 -15.09 1.75 -11.67
CA ASP A 470 -16.47 1.69 -11.14
C ASP A 470 -16.59 2.20 -9.69
N PRO A 471 -17.71 2.84 -9.30
CA PRO A 471 -17.96 3.24 -7.92
C PRO A 471 -17.93 2.00 -7.02
N MET A 472 -17.03 2.03 -6.04
CA MET A 472 -16.85 0.89 -5.14
C MET A 472 -18.01 0.87 -4.14
N GLN A 473 -18.93 -0.08 -4.27
CA GLN A 473 -19.85 -0.39 -3.18
C GLN A 473 -19.05 -1.00 -2.02
N THR A 474 -19.10 -0.34 -0.87
CA THR A 474 -18.41 -0.79 0.34
C THR A 474 -19.33 -0.68 1.54
N ARG A 475 -18.96 -1.38 2.62
CA ARG A 475 -19.62 -1.15 3.91
C ARG A 475 -19.53 0.34 4.27
N ILE A 476 -20.66 0.89 4.69
CA ILE A 476 -20.77 2.26 5.18
C ILE A 476 -19.94 2.38 6.46
N MET A 477 -18.97 3.28 6.44
CA MET A 477 -18.02 3.58 7.51
C MET A 477 -17.75 5.10 7.49
N GLY A 478 -17.23 5.66 8.59
CA GLY A 478 -16.98 7.10 8.71
C GLY A 478 -17.97 7.77 9.65
N THR A 479 -17.89 9.10 9.72
CA THR A 479 -18.58 9.88 10.75
C THR A 479 -19.92 10.44 10.26
N PHE A 480 -21.00 10.16 11.01
CA PHE A 480 -22.33 10.69 10.71
C PHE A 480 -22.32 12.23 10.60
N GLY A 481 -23.04 12.74 9.60
CA GLY A 481 -23.11 14.18 9.28
C GLY A 481 -22.02 14.69 8.33
N TYR A 482 -20.98 13.90 8.07
CA TYR A 482 -20.00 14.15 7.00
C TYR A 482 -20.18 13.23 5.79
N LEU A 483 -20.99 12.18 5.93
CA LEU A 483 -21.23 11.19 4.86
C LEU A 483 -22.00 11.84 3.71
N ALA A 484 -21.51 11.63 2.49
CA ALA A 484 -22.21 12.01 1.28
C ALA A 484 -23.51 11.19 1.13
N PRO A 485 -24.59 11.76 0.55
CA PRO A 485 -25.88 11.07 0.43
C PRO A 485 -25.80 9.71 -0.26
N GLU A 486 -25.12 9.62 -1.40
CA GLU A 486 -24.93 8.37 -2.16
C GLU A 486 -24.10 7.33 -1.39
N TYR A 487 -23.23 7.79 -0.50
CA TYR A 487 -22.45 6.87 0.32
C TYR A 487 -23.28 6.34 1.49
N ALA A 488 -24.09 7.20 2.11
CA ALA A 488 -24.98 6.82 3.21
C ALA A 488 -26.17 5.97 2.74
N GLU A 489 -26.69 6.22 1.53
CA GLU A 489 -27.85 5.52 0.96
C GLU A 489 -27.43 4.22 0.27
N ASP A 490 -26.40 4.26 -0.58
CA ASP A 490 -26.06 3.15 -1.49
C ASP A 490 -24.68 2.51 -1.22
N GLY A 491 -23.93 3.02 -0.24
CA GLY A 491 -22.58 2.53 0.05
C GLY A 491 -21.54 2.85 -1.03
N ILE A 492 -21.87 3.76 -1.95
CA ILE A 492 -21.03 4.15 -3.08
C ILE A 492 -19.90 5.06 -2.62
N VAL A 493 -18.65 4.67 -2.91
CA VAL A 493 -17.44 5.45 -2.58
C VAL A 493 -16.76 5.96 -3.85
N SER A 494 -16.42 7.25 -3.87
CA SER A 494 -15.74 7.95 -4.96
C SER A 494 -14.90 9.13 -4.42
N GLU A 495 -14.09 9.80 -5.24
CA GLU A 495 -13.45 11.05 -4.79
C GLU A 495 -14.49 12.09 -4.34
N GLY A 496 -15.66 12.09 -4.99
CA GLY A 496 -16.79 12.96 -4.68
C GLY A 496 -17.32 12.82 -3.25
N THR A 497 -17.13 11.67 -2.59
CA THR A 497 -17.53 11.52 -1.20
C THR A 497 -16.67 12.35 -0.25
N ASP A 498 -15.36 12.43 -0.52
CA ASP A 498 -14.45 13.29 0.25
C ASP A 498 -14.72 14.78 -0.01
N VAL A 499 -15.05 15.12 -1.27
CA VAL A 499 -15.42 16.49 -1.66
C VAL A 499 -16.63 16.96 -0.85
N TYR A 500 -17.64 16.11 -0.69
CA TYR A 500 -18.81 16.43 0.14
C TYR A 500 -18.43 16.70 1.61
N SER A 501 -17.65 15.80 2.21
CA SER A 501 -17.19 15.95 3.60
C SER A 501 -16.32 17.21 3.80
N TYR A 502 -15.53 17.59 2.79
CA TYR A 502 -14.79 18.84 2.76
C TYR A 502 -15.73 20.06 2.72
N GLY A 503 -16.80 20.02 1.93
CA GLY A 503 -17.83 21.06 1.90
C GLY A 503 -18.51 21.30 3.26
N VAL A 504 -18.81 20.22 3.98
CA VAL A 504 -19.31 20.32 5.37
C VAL A 504 -18.29 21.01 6.27
N THR A 505 -17.00 20.67 6.13
CA THR A 505 -15.92 21.26 6.92
C THR A 505 -15.71 22.74 6.61
N LEU A 506 -15.90 23.17 5.35
CA LEU A 506 -15.91 24.58 5.00
C LEU A 506 -17.00 25.35 5.75
N LEU A 507 -18.23 24.82 5.81
CA LEU A 507 -19.29 25.46 6.60
C LEU A 507 -18.93 25.57 8.08
N GLN A 508 -18.26 24.57 8.64
CA GLN A 508 -17.82 24.61 10.03
C GLN A 508 -16.72 25.66 10.25
N LEU A 509 -15.79 25.80 9.30
CA LEU A 509 -14.78 26.86 9.33
C LEU A 509 -15.41 28.25 9.26
N ILE A 510 -16.41 28.46 8.40
CA ILE A 510 -17.11 29.74 8.27
C ILE A 510 -17.91 30.06 9.55
N SER A 511 -18.73 29.11 10.00
CA SER A 511 -19.77 29.34 11.00
C SER A 511 -19.38 29.04 12.44
N GLY A 512 -18.30 28.29 12.66
CA GLY A 512 -17.96 27.76 13.99
C GLY A 512 -19.00 26.79 14.54
N ARG A 513 -19.98 26.33 13.73
CA ARG A 513 -21.03 25.41 14.17
C ARG A 513 -20.57 23.96 14.09
N GLN A 514 -20.93 23.16 15.10
CA GLN A 514 -20.62 21.74 15.15
C GLN A 514 -21.74 20.91 14.50
N VAL A 515 -21.38 19.87 13.75
CA VAL A 515 -22.33 18.87 13.25
C VAL A 515 -23.02 18.18 14.44
N GLY A 516 -24.35 18.20 14.47
CA GLY A 516 -25.14 17.46 15.46
C GLY A 516 -25.10 18.01 16.89
N ASN A 517 -24.90 19.33 17.08
CA ASN A 517 -24.94 19.92 18.42
C ASN A 517 -26.40 20.02 18.94
N PHE A 518 -26.85 18.98 19.65
CA PHE A 518 -28.21 18.88 20.21
C PHE A 518 -28.48 19.81 21.41
N ASN A 519 -27.45 20.51 21.91
CA ASN A 519 -27.54 21.39 23.08
C ASN A 519 -28.26 22.72 22.79
N ASN A 520 -28.49 23.05 21.52
CA ASN A 520 -29.24 24.23 21.12
C ASN A 520 -30.59 23.80 20.51
N PRO A 521 -31.74 24.10 21.13
CA PRO A 521 -33.05 23.61 20.67
C PRO A 521 -33.39 24.02 19.23
N ASP A 522 -32.87 25.15 18.75
CA ASP A 522 -33.05 25.61 17.36
C ASP A 522 -32.20 24.81 16.34
N GLN A 523 -31.18 24.07 16.80
CA GLN A 523 -30.29 23.25 15.96
C GLN A 523 -30.68 21.76 15.96
N GLN A 524 -31.77 21.38 16.66
CA GLN A 524 -32.12 19.98 16.89
C GLN A 524 -32.71 19.24 15.67
N GLN A 525 -33.07 19.93 14.58
CA GLN A 525 -33.88 19.31 13.51
C GLN A 525 -33.31 19.45 12.09
N GLN A 526 -32.23 20.22 11.87
CA GLN A 526 -31.75 20.54 10.53
C GLN A 526 -30.25 20.29 10.39
N SER A 527 -29.85 19.61 9.30
CA SER A 527 -28.43 19.41 8.98
C SER A 527 -27.74 20.74 8.64
N LEU A 528 -26.42 20.84 8.84
CA LEU A 528 -25.65 22.06 8.52
C LEU A 528 -25.86 22.52 7.07
N ARG A 529 -25.92 21.56 6.14
CA ARG A 529 -26.24 21.83 4.73
C ARG A 529 -27.61 22.49 4.60
N GLN A 530 -28.65 21.86 5.12
CA GLN A 530 -30.03 22.36 5.01
C GLN A 530 -30.17 23.77 5.61
N TRP A 531 -29.41 24.08 6.67
CA TRP A 531 -29.38 25.42 7.27
C TRP A 531 -28.67 26.45 6.37
N ALA A 532 -27.50 26.10 5.81
CA ALA A 532 -26.67 27.02 5.05
C ALA A 532 -27.14 27.26 3.61
N GLU A 533 -27.70 26.25 2.95
CA GLU A 533 -28.15 26.28 1.54
C GLU A 533 -29.02 27.52 1.23
N PRO A 534 -30.13 27.80 1.95
CA PRO A 534 -30.96 28.98 1.65
C PRO A 534 -30.25 30.32 1.91
N ILE A 535 -29.27 30.36 2.82
CA ILE A 535 -28.50 31.59 3.12
C ILE A 535 -27.52 31.87 1.99
N ILE A 536 -26.86 30.82 1.48
CA ILE A 536 -25.93 30.91 0.36
C ILE A 536 -26.67 31.29 -0.93
N GLU A 537 -27.81 30.67 -1.21
CA GLU A 537 -28.63 30.96 -2.39
C GLU A 537 -29.13 32.42 -2.41
N LYS A 538 -29.53 32.96 -1.26
CA LYS A 538 -29.95 34.37 -1.12
C LYS A 538 -28.78 35.35 -1.04
N LEU A 539 -27.54 34.86 -1.06
CA LEU A 539 -26.29 35.64 -0.91
C LEU A 539 -26.23 36.47 0.39
N VAL A 540 -26.92 36.07 1.45
CA VAL A 540 -26.90 36.74 2.75
C VAL A 540 -25.77 36.15 3.62
N LEU A 541 -24.55 36.12 3.07
CA LEU A 541 -23.45 35.32 3.61
C LEU A 541 -22.99 35.74 5.01
N GLN A 542 -23.28 36.97 5.44
CA GLN A 542 -22.99 37.45 6.79
C GLN A 542 -23.68 36.62 7.87
N GLU A 543 -24.84 36.02 7.58
CA GLU A 543 -25.55 35.13 8.52
C GLU A 543 -24.85 33.78 8.72
N LEU A 544 -23.90 33.42 7.84
CA LEU A 544 -23.10 32.20 7.99
C LEU A 544 -21.94 32.39 8.96
N ILE A 545 -21.48 33.62 9.16
CA ILE A 545 -20.24 33.90 9.89
C ILE A 545 -20.36 33.51 11.36
N ASP A 546 -19.30 32.91 11.88
CA ASP A 546 -19.12 32.70 13.31
C ASP A 546 -19.20 34.03 14.07
N PRO A 547 -20.20 34.24 14.95
CA PRO A 547 -20.38 35.50 15.65
C PRO A 547 -19.15 35.94 16.46
N ARG A 548 -18.27 35.00 16.84
CA ARG A 548 -17.02 35.29 17.56
C ARG A 548 -16.00 36.08 16.73
N LEU A 549 -16.12 36.07 15.40
CA LEU A 549 -15.24 36.83 14.50
C LEU A 549 -15.64 38.31 14.39
N GLY A 550 -16.87 38.67 14.78
CA GLY A 550 -17.43 40.00 14.52
C GLY A 550 -17.34 40.36 13.04
N GLU A 551 -16.90 41.58 12.73
CA GLU A 551 -16.71 42.07 11.35
C GLU A 551 -15.29 41.80 10.79
N SER A 552 -14.49 40.96 11.46
CA SER A 552 -13.08 40.73 11.08
C SER A 552 -12.94 39.58 10.08
N TYR A 553 -13.51 39.75 8.88
CA TYR A 553 -13.41 38.78 7.79
C TYR A 553 -13.36 39.48 6.43
N ASP A 554 -12.73 38.84 5.46
CA ASP A 554 -12.76 39.31 4.07
C ASP A 554 -14.03 38.80 3.38
N THR A 555 -14.83 39.71 2.84
CA THR A 555 -16.14 39.39 2.24
C THR A 555 -16.01 38.60 0.95
N TYR A 556 -14.92 38.78 0.20
CA TYR A 556 -14.66 38.05 -1.04
C TYR A 556 -14.18 36.63 -0.73
N GLU A 557 -13.29 36.47 0.24
CA GLU A 557 -12.87 35.16 0.74
C GLU A 557 -14.07 34.37 1.32
N LEU A 558 -14.96 35.04 2.05
CA LEU A 558 -16.20 34.44 2.55
C LEU A 558 -17.07 33.95 1.39
N TYR A 559 -17.24 34.78 0.36
CA TYR A 559 -17.97 34.40 -0.85
C TYR A 559 -17.36 33.15 -1.51
N LEU A 560 -16.04 33.10 -1.68
CA LEU A 560 -15.36 31.95 -2.27
C LEU A 560 -15.53 30.67 -1.44
N MET A 561 -15.36 30.75 -0.11
CA MET A 561 -15.55 29.60 0.78
C MET A 561 -17.00 29.11 0.79
N ALA A 562 -17.98 30.02 0.83
CA ALA A 562 -19.40 29.68 0.79
C ALA A 562 -19.80 29.06 -0.56
N LYS A 563 -19.32 29.63 -1.68
CA LYS A 563 -19.53 29.10 -3.03
C LYS A 563 -18.92 27.70 -3.18
N ALA A 564 -17.68 27.51 -2.71
CA ALA A 564 -17.01 26.22 -2.69
C ALA A 564 -17.79 25.20 -1.86
N ALA A 565 -18.22 25.57 -0.65
CA ALA A 565 -19.00 24.69 0.23
C ALA A 565 -20.29 24.22 -0.45
N ASN A 566 -21.03 25.14 -1.08
CA ASN A 566 -22.27 24.82 -1.76
C ASN A 566 -22.08 23.81 -2.91
N PHE A 567 -21.10 24.06 -3.79
CA PHE A 567 -20.81 23.13 -4.88
C PHE A 567 -20.32 21.76 -4.39
N CYS A 568 -19.47 21.76 -3.35
CA CYS A 568 -18.97 20.51 -2.76
C CYS A 568 -20.09 19.66 -2.16
N MET A 569 -21.14 20.27 -1.59
CA MET A 569 -22.24 19.55 -0.93
C MET A 569 -23.42 19.23 -1.85
N HIS A 570 -23.26 19.37 -3.18
CA HIS A 570 -24.33 19.04 -4.12
C HIS A 570 -24.77 17.58 -3.96
N ARG A 571 -26.08 17.31 -4.02
CA ARG A 571 -26.62 15.95 -3.76
C ARG A 571 -26.09 14.93 -4.76
N LYS A 572 -26.06 15.31 -6.03
CA LYS A 572 -25.51 14.51 -7.14
C LYS A 572 -23.97 14.57 -7.15
N PRO A 573 -23.24 13.45 -7.04
CA PRO A 573 -21.78 13.43 -7.03
C PRO A 573 -21.14 14.03 -8.28
N GLU A 574 -21.72 13.78 -9.45
CA GLU A 574 -21.24 14.26 -10.76
C GLU A 574 -21.30 15.79 -10.91
N MET A 575 -22.03 16.46 -10.03
CA MET A 575 -22.13 17.92 -9.98
C MET A 575 -21.13 18.56 -9.03
N ARG A 576 -20.41 17.75 -8.24
CA ARG A 576 -19.41 18.25 -7.31
C ARG A 576 -18.11 18.54 -8.08
N PRO A 577 -17.42 19.64 -7.76
CA PRO A 577 -16.16 19.97 -8.39
C PRO A 577 -15.06 18.99 -7.95
N SER A 578 -14.05 18.81 -8.80
CA SER A 578 -12.79 18.20 -8.41
C SER A 578 -12.06 19.05 -7.36
N MET A 579 -11.21 18.45 -6.54
CA MET A 579 -10.44 19.22 -5.57
C MET A 579 -9.46 20.21 -6.22
N ARG A 580 -9.00 19.97 -7.46
CA ARG A 580 -8.29 20.98 -8.26
C ARG A 580 -9.12 22.23 -8.53
N GLU A 581 -10.37 22.06 -8.93
CA GLU A 581 -11.29 23.17 -9.18
C GLU A 581 -11.58 23.92 -7.87
N VAL A 582 -11.79 23.20 -6.77
CA VAL A 582 -11.96 23.79 -5.43
C VAL A 582 -10.75 24.63 -5.03
N VAL A 583 -9.53 24.11 -5.22
CA VAL A 583 -8.30 24.88 -4.91
C VAL A 583 -8.23 26.15 -5.76
N ARG A 584 -8.50 26.08 -7.07
CA ARG A 584 -8.49 27.26 -7.94
C ARG A 584 -9.53 28.30 -7.53
N LEU A 585 -10.73 27.85 -7.14
CA LEU A 585 -11.79 28.72 -6.63
C LEU A 585 -11.33 29.45 -5.36
N LEU A 586 -10.72 28.74 -4.42
CA LEU A 586 -10.15 29.32 -3.19
C LEU A 586 -8.83 30.08 -3.40
N GLU A 587 -8.25 30.07 -4.61
CA GLU A 587 -7.12 30.94 -4.98
C GLU A 587 -7.59 32.20 -5.73
N GLY A 588 -8.90 32.32 -6.01
CA GLY A 588 -9.48 33.42 -6.77
C GLY A 588 -9.27 33.31 -8.28
N GLU A 589 -8.83 32.16 -8.80
CA GLU A 589 -8.60 31.92 -10.24
C GLU A 589 -9.92 31.65 -10.97
N SER A 590 -10.68 32.71 -11.26
CA SER A 590 -12.10 32.62 -11.67
C SER A 590 -12.37 32.34 -13.17
N TYR A 591 -11.38 31.98 -14.00
CA TYR A 591 -11.53 31.98 -15.46
C TYR A 591 -12.11 30.69 -16.10
N HIS A 592 -12.51 29.67 -15.33
CA HIS A 592 -13.05 28.40 -15.88
C HIS A 592 -14.38 27.93 -15.28
N PHE A 593 -15.00 28.69 -14.38
CA PHE A 593 -16.26 28.28 -13.75
C PHE A 593 -17.54 28.67 -14.51
N HIS A 594 -17.43 29.28 -15.70
CA HIS A 594 -18.60 29.66 -16.50
C HIS A 594 -19.49 28.46 -16.93
N THR A 595 -19.00 27.22 -16.85
CA THR A 595 -19.80 26.02 -17.11
C THR A 595 -20.66 25.61 -15.90
N LEU A 596 -20.33 26.05 -14.68
CA LEU A 596 -21.08 25.78 -13.44
C LEU A 596 -21.93 26.98 -12.97
N ASP A 597 -21.55 28.21 -13.32
CA ASP A 597 -22.37 29.42 -13.03
C ASP A 597 -23.75 29.37 -13.71
N GLY A 598 -23.90 28.64 -14.82
CA GLY A 598 -25.18 28.41 -15.49
C GLY A 598 -26.23 27.72 -14.59
N GLN A 599 -25.82 27.11 -13.48
CA GLN A 599 -26.69 26.46 -12.50
C GLN A 599 -26.94 27.30 -11.23
N PHE A 600 -26.09 28.29 -10.95
CA PHE A 600 -26.27 29.18 -9.80
C PHE A 600 -27.36 30.24 -10.03
N VAL A 601 -27.73 30.49 -11.30
CA VAL A 601 -28.69 31.54 -11.69
C VAL A 601 -29.98 30.97 -12.32
N SER A 602 -30.04 29.67 -12.65
CA SER A 602 -31.16 29.09 -13.41
C SER A 602 -32.38 28.66 -12.59
N SER A 603 -32.40 28.82 -11.27
CA SER A 603 -33.61 28.61 -10.45
C SER A 603 -34.49 29.86 -10.28
N HIS A 604 -34.15 30.98 -10.93
CA HIS A 604 -34.92 32.23 -10.86
C HIS A 604 -35.89 32.50 -12.01
N ASN A 605 -36.24 31.51 -12.82
CA ASN A 605 -37.35 31.64 -13.77
C ASN A 605 -38.10 30.30 -13.92
N THR A 606 -39.02 30.02 -12.99
CA THR A 606 -40.36 29.44 -13.24
C THR A 606 -41.17 29.41 -11.96
#